data_AF-A0AA43D3F0-F1
#
_entry.id   AF-A0AA43D3F0-F1
#
_cell.length_a   1.000
_cell.length_b   1.000
_cell.length_c   1.000
_cell.angle_alpha   90.00
_cell.angle_beta   90.00
_cell.angle_gamma   90.00
#
_symmetry.space_group_name_H-M   'P 1'
#
loop_
_entity.id
_entity.type
_entity.pdbx_description
1 polymer ?
#
loop_
_entity_poly.entity_id
_entity_poly.type
_entity_poly.pdbx_seq_one_letter_code
_entity_poly.pdbx_strand_id
1 'polypeptide(L)'
;MEIKTVRPALPQSYENLFHEAGGARVLLPLREPKTAGLISVLSKPRLERAIGVIYRPETELQSHYFQAVLPRQFDEYIWFDKTEAIAPFETEELEGLPDTYPFGL
;
A
#
# COMPACT_ATOMS: atom_id res chain seq x y z
N MET A 1 5.28 -20.48 -3.77
CA MET A 1 4.80 -19.11 -3.55
C MET A 1 3.28 -19.13 -3.56
N GLU A 2 2.62 -18.48 -2.60
CA GLU A 2 1.16 -18.33 -2.59
C GLU A 2 0.82 -16.89 -2.94
N ILE A 3 -0.05 -16.68 -3.93
CA ILE A 3 -0.57 -15.36 -4.27
C ILE A 3 -1.90 -15.17 -3.54
N LYS A 4 -1.96 -14.19 -2.65
CA LYS A 4 -3.18 -13.83 -1.93
C LYS A 4 -3.84 -12.63 -2.58
N THR A 5 -5.14 -12.75 -2.89
CA THR A 5 -5.93 -11.62 -3.39
C THR A 5 -6.20 -10.65 -2.25
N VAL A 6 -5.82 -9.39 -2.44
CA VAL A 6 -6.10 -8.32 -1.48
C VAL A 6 -7.60 -7.97 -1.54
N ARG A 7 -8.25 -7.89 -0.38
CA ARG A 7 -9.68 -7.55 -0.28
C ARG A 7 -9.96 -6.13 -0.79
N PRO A 8 -11.20 -5.81 -1.20
CA PRO A 8 -11.61 -4.44 -1.44
C PRO A 8 -11.24 -3.54 -0.26
N ALA A 9 -10.85 -2.30 -0.56
CA ALA A 9 -10.51 -1.34 0.47
C ALA A 9 -11.72 -1.08 1.39
N LEU A 10 -11.47 -0.80 2.67
CA LEU A 10 -12.55 -0.50 3.60
C LEU A 10 -13.20 0.84 3.24
N PRO A 11 -14.52 0.99 3.40
CA PRO A 11 -15.17 2.28 3.25
C PRO A 11 -14.47 3.35 4.10
N GLN A 12 -14.37 4.57 3.58
CA GLN A 12 -13.73 5.71 4.25
C GLN A 12 -12.21 5.60 4.46
N SER A 13 -11.56 4.56 3.93
CA SER A 13 -10.10 4.52 3.81
C SER A 13 -9.61 5.45 2.68
N TYR A 14 -8.33 5.81 2.70
CA TYR A 14 -7.73 6.51 1.56
C TYR A 14 -7.80 5.66 0.29
N GLU A 15 -7.51 4.37 0.36
CA GLU A 15 -7.54 3.47 -0.80
C GLU A 15 -8.92 3.44 -1.46
N ASN A 16 -9.99 3.38 -0.66
CA ASN A 16 -11.35 3.44 -1.19
C ASN A 16 -11.66 4.82 -1.81
N LEU A 17 -11.21 5.91 -1.19
CA LEU A 17 -11.39 7.27 -1.72
C LEU A 17 -10.72 7.43 -3.10
N PHE A 18 -9.50 6.93 -3.26
CA PHE A 18 -8.78 7.01 -4.54
C PHE A 18 -9.37 6.06 -5.59
N HIS A 19 -9.82 4.86 -5.19
CA HIS A 19 -10.52 3.94 -6.07
C HIS A 19 -11.81 4.57 -6.64
N GLU A 20 -12.65 5.15 -5.77
CA GLU A 20 -13.89 5.80 -6.16
C GLU A 20 -13.68 7.05 -7.03
N ALA A 21 -12.55 7.74 -6.89
CA ALA A 21 -12.18 8.86 -7.74
C ALA A 21 -11.91 8.45 -9.20
N GLY A 22 -11.74 7.16 -9.50
CA GLY A 22 -11.70 6.60 -10.85
C GLY A 22 -10.38 6.80 -11.61
N GLY A 23 -9.36 7.37 -10.97
CA GLY A 23 -8.04 7.52 -11.56
C GLY A 23 -7.25 6.21 -11.55
N ALA A 24 -7.00 5.62 -12.72
CA ALA A 24 -6.26 4.34 -12.82
C ALA A 24 -4.82 4.45 -12.29
N ARG A 25 -4.15 5.58 -12.55
CA ARG A 25 -2.78 5.89 -12.09
C ARG A 25 -2.68 7.38 -11.81
N VAL A 26 -2.27 7.75 -10.61
CA VAL A 26 -2.19 9.16 -10.19
C VAL A 26 -0.87 9.41 -9.48
N LEU A 27 -0.19 10.50 -9.85
CA LEU A 27 0.89 11.07 -9.05
C LEU A 27 0.35 12.34 -8.41
N LEU A 28 0.41 12.40 -7.09
CA LEU A 28 -0.10 13.51 -6.31
C LEU A 28 1.02 14.13 -5.47
N PRO A 29 1.53 15.32 -5.86
CA PRO A 29 2.43 16.10 -5.02
C PRO A 29 1.66 16.68 -3.83
N LEU A 30 2.01 16.26 -2.61
CA LEU A 30 1.32 16.65 -1.36
C LEU A 30 1.94 17.89 -0.68
N ARG A 31 2.98 18.47 -1.29
CA ARG A 31 3.65 19.69 -0.83
C ARG A 31 3.49 20.90 -1.75
N GLU A 32 2.88 20.71 -2.93
CA GLU A 32 2.78 21.79 -3.91
C GLU A 32 1.63 22.77 -3.62
N PRO A 33 1.84 24.09 -3.76
CA PRO A 33 0.77 25.07 -3.58
C PRO A 33 -0.42 24.85 -4.52
N LYS A 34 -0.18 24.31 -5.72
CA LYS A 34 -1.23 24.02 -6.72
C LYS A 34 -2.21 22.95 -6.25
N THR A 35 -1.81 22.08 -5.34
CA THR A 35 -2.66 21.01 -4.78
C THR A 35 -3.24 21.37 -3.41
N ALA A 36 -3.09 22.62 -2.94
CA ALA A 36 -3.49 23.05 -1.60
C ALA A 36 -4.96 22.73 -1.24
N GLY A 37 -5.88 22.91 -2.20
CA GLY A 37 -7.29 22.57 -2.00
C GLY A 37 -7.52 21.07 -1.74
N LEU A 38 -6.81 20.21 -2.49
CA LEU A 38 -6.87 18.76 -2.33
C LEU A 38 -6.18 18.32 -1.03
N ILE A 39 -5.04 18.92 -0.69
CA ILE A 39 -4.33 18.67 0.58
C ILE A 39 -5.23 18.94 1.78
N SER A 40 -6.05 20.01 1.75
CA SER A 40 -7.01 20.30 2.81
C SER A 40 -8.02 19.16 3.01
N VAL A 41 -8.54 18.60 1.91
CA VAL A 41 -9.47 17.46 1.95
C VAL A 41 -8.78 16.19 2.47
N LEU A 42 -7.56 15.92 2.01
CA LEU A 42 -6.75 14.76 2.40
C LEU A 42 -6.14 14.90 3.80
N SER A 43 -6.21 16.07 4.42
CA SER A 43 -5.73 16.29 5.80
C SER A 43 -6.70 15.77 6.87
N LYS A 44 -7.89 15.29 6.48
CA LYS A 44 -8.83 14.66 7.40
C LYS A 44 -8.34 13.25 7.75
N PRO A 45 -8.25 12.88 9.04
CA PRO A 45 -7.90 11.52 9.43
C PRO A 45 -8.80 10.47 8.76
N ARG A 46 -8.18 9.38 8.27
CA ARG A 46 -8.85 8.23 7.65
C ARG A 46 -8.09 6.96 7.98
N LEU A 47 -8.73 5.82 7.72
CA LEU A 47 -8.02 4.55 7.67
C LEU A 47 -7.08 4.55 6.45
N GLU A 48 -5.88 3.99 6.64
CA GLU A 48 -4.92 3.70 5.60
C GLU A 48 -4.47 2.25 5.72
N ARG A 49 -4.32 1.57 4.59
CA ARG A 49 -3.91 0.17 4.54
C ARG A 49 -2.41 0.05 4.29
N ALA A 50 -1.70 -0.60 5.22
CA ALA A 50 -0.33 -1.07 5.04
C ALA A 50 -0.24 -2.60 5.17
N ILE A 51 0.06 -3.26 4.05
CA ILE A 51 0.38 -4.69 3.99
C ILE A 51 1.88 -4.81 3.73
N GLY A 52 2.62 -5.28 4.73
CA GLY A 52 4.05 -5.58 4.61
C GLY A 52 4.31 -7.02 4.16
N VAL A 53 5.25 -7.69 4.82
CA VAL A 53 5.72 -9.05 4.47
C VAL A 53 4.61 -10.10 4.52
N ILE A 54 3.67 -9.97 5.47
CA ILE A 54 2.62 -10.98 5.69
C ILE A 54 1.26 -10.32 5.56
N TYR A 55 0.41 -10.84 4.67
CA TYR A 55 -0.99 -10.47 4.56
C TYR A 55 -1.90 -11.43 5.34
N ARG A 56 -2.71 -10.88 6.25
CA ARG A 56 -3.69 -11.58 7.10
C ARG A 56 -5.12 -11.06 6.79
N PRO A 57 -5.81 -11.62 5.80
CA PRO A 57 -7.13 -11.14 5.40
C PRO A 57 -8.19 -11.32 6.49
N GLU A 58 -8.07 -12.32 7.36
CA GLU A 58 -9.04 -12.64 8.42
C GLU A 58 -9.12 -11.53 9.49
N THR A 59 -8.00 -10.85 9.74
CA THR A 59 -7.86 -9.77 10.74
C THR A 59 -7.43 -8.46 10.09
N GLU A 60 -7.76 -8.24 8.81
CA GLU A 60 -7.17 -7.16 7.99
C GLU A 60 -7.31 -5.77 8.62
N LEU A 61 -8.48 -5.42 9.16
CA LEU A 61 -8.69 -4.15 9.85
C LEU A 61 -7.70 -3.96 11.03
N GLN A 62 -7.47 -5.01 11.82
CA GLN A 62 -6.62 -4.92 13.00
C GLN A 62 -5.14 -5.05 12.66
N SER A 63 -4.80 -5.82 11.63
CA SER A 63 -3.43 -6.15 11.26
C SER A 63 -2.82 -5.19 10.24
N HIS A 64 -3.64 -4.54 9.41
CA HIS A 64 -3.20 -3.82 8.23
C HIS A 64 -3.79 -2.43 8.07
N TYR A 65 -4.75 -2.02 8.89
CA TYR A 65 -5.27 -0.66 8.85
C TYR A 65 -4.91 0.14 10.10
N PHE A 66 -4.64 1.42 9.92
CA PHE A 66 -4.38 2.37 11.00
C PHE A 66 -4.94 3.76 10.64
N GLN A 67 -5.07 4.64 11.63
CA GLN A 67 -5.51 6.01 11.40
C GLN A 67 -4.36 6.89 10.91
N ALA A 68 -4.60 7.63 9.84
CA ALA A 68 -3.60 8.29 9.05
C ALA A 68 -4.06 9.68 8.57
N VAL A 69 -3.10 10.59 8.45
CA VAL A 69 -3.28 11.87 7.74
C VAL A 69 -2.28 11.87 6.58
N LEU A 70 -2.76 11.60 5.37
CA LEU A 70 -1.91 11.27 4.22
C LEU A 70 -0.83 12.34 3.95
N PRO A 71 -1.13 13.66 3.90
CA PRO A 71 -0.13 14.69 3.68
C PRO A 71 0.86 14.89 4.84
N ARG A 72 0.62 14.29 6.01
CA ARG A 72 1.60 14.30 7.11
C ARG A 72 2.61 13.16 7.03
N GLN A 73 2.28 12.11 6.28
CA GLN A 73 3.13 10.92 6.15
C GLN A 73 4.01 10.98 4.91
N PHE A 74 3.49 11.54 3.82
CA PHE A 74 4.19 11.55 2.54
C PHE A 74 4.28 12.96 1.96
N ASP A 75 5.35 13.17 1.19
CA ASP A 75 5.53 14.37 0.37
C ASP A 75 4.91 14.20 -1.02
N GLU A 76 4.88 12.95 -1.51
CA GLU A 76 4.25 12.55 -2.77
C GLU A 76 3.48 11.24 -2.57
N TYR A 77 2.35 11.10 -3.26
CA TYR A 77 1.55 9.89 -3.24
C TYR A 77 1.34 9.38 -4.66
N ILE A 78 1.73 8.12 -4.89
CA ILE A 78 1.58 7.45 -6.17
C ILE A 78 0.52 6.37 -6.01
N TRP A 79 -0.57 6.50 -6.76
CA TRP A 79 -1.70 5.60 -6.72
C TRP A 79 -1.73 4.72 -7.97
N PHE A 80 -1.99 3.44 -7.75
CA PHE A 80 -2.34 2.48 -8.79
C PHE A 80 -3.64 1.78 -8.35
N ASP A 81 -4.68 1.89 -9.18
CA ASP A 81 -5.99 1.34 -8.86
C ASP A 81 -6.00 -0.19 -8.78
N LYS A 82 -5.18 -0.82 -9.63
CA LYS A 82 -5.02 -2.26 -9.71
C LYS A 82 -3.55 -2.61 -9.75
N THR A 83 -3.20 -3.62 -8.97
CA THR A 83 -1.86 -4.20 -8.91
C THR A 83 -1.97 -5.71 -9.06
N GLU A 84 -0.85 -6.34 -9.42
CA GLU A 84 -0.72 -7.78 -9.54
C GLU A 84 0.51 -8.25 -8.78
N ALA A 85 0.56 -9.54 -8.46
CA ALA A 85 1.73 -10.11 -7.79
C ALA A 85 2.95 -10.01 -8.69
N ILE A 86 4.09 -9.66 -8.09
CA ILE A 86 5.38 -9.68 -8.82
C ILE A 86 5.74 -11.11 -9.22
N ALA A 87 6.37 -11.25 -10.38
CA ALA A 87 6.99 -12.50 -10.79
C ALA A 87 8.37 -12.61 -10.11
N PRO A 88 8.64 -13.66 -9.32
CA PRO A 88 9.98 -13.87 -8.78
C PRO A 88 10.95 -14.14 -9.93
N PHE A 89 12.22 -13.74 -9.75
CA PHE A 89 13.28 -14.15 -10.65
C PHE A 89 13.53 -15.65 -10.55
N GLU A 90 14.01 -16.26 -11.63
CA GLU A 90 14.58 -17.60 -11.56
C GLU A 90 15.84 -17.55 -10.68
N THR A 91 15.81 -18.29 -9.58
CA THR A 91 16.92 -18.40 -8.64
C THR A 91 17.37 -19.86 -8.58
N GLU A 92 18.68 -20.09 -8.65
CA GLU A 92 19.26 -21.39 -8.31
C GLU A 92 19.54 -21.43 -6.81
N GLU A 93 19.12 -22.50 -6.13
CA GLU A 93 19.63 -22.79 -4.79
C GLU A 93 21.10 -23.17 -4.93
N LEU A 94 21.99 -22.38 -4.33
CA LEU A 94 23.41 -22.75 -4.22
C LEU A 94 23.51 -23.98 -3.31
N GLU A 95 23.78 -25.15 -3.90
CA GLU A 95 24.02 -26.38 -3.13
C GLU A 95 25.12 -26.15 -2.08
N GLY A 96 24.81 -26.48 -0.81
CA GLY A 96 25.79 -26.48 0.28
C GLY A 96 25.85 -25.20 1.11
N LEU A 97 25.04 -24.18 0.83
CA LEU A 97 24.86 -23.03 1.72
C LEU A 97 23.50 -23.12 2.43
N PRO A 98 23.43 -22.83 3.75
CA PRO A 98 22.15 -22.74 4.43
C PRO A 98 21.29 -21.64 3.79
N ASP A 99 19.99 -21.90 3.61
CA ASP A 99 19.04 -20.85 3.21
C ASP A 99 18.90 -19.85 4.36
N THR A 100 19.65 -18.75 4.27
CA THR A 100 19.66 -17.71 5.29
C THR A 100 18.58 -16.65 5.05
N TYR A 101 17.79 -16.69 3.97
CA TYR A 101 16.80 -15.64 3.69
C TYR A 101 15.57 -15.76 4.62
N PRO A 102 14.94 -14.65 5.05
CA PRO A 102 15.35 -13.24 4.90
C PRO A 102 16.28 -12.72 5.99
N PHE A 103 16.66 -13.56 6.96
CA PHE A 103 17.25 -13.09 8.22
C PHE A 103 18.78 -13.07 8.26
N GLY A 104 19.45 -13.72 7.30
CA GLY A 104 20.91 -13.81 7.20
C GLY A 104 21.60 -14.60 8.32
N LEU A 105 20.88 -15.51 9.01
CA LEU A 105 21.37 -16.24 10.20
C LEU A 105 21.87 -17.65 9.86
#